data_AF-A0A1Y1I3X7-F1
#
_entry.id   AF-A0A1Y1I3X7-F1
#
_cell.length_a   1.000
_cell.length_b   1.000
_cell.length_c   1.000
_cell.angle_alpha   90.00
_cell.angle_beta   90.00
_cell.angle_gamma   90.00
#
_symmetry.space_group_name_H-M   'P 1'
#
loop_
_entity.id
_entity.type
_entity.pdbx_description
1 polymer ?
#
loop_
_entity_poly.entity_id
_entity_poly.type
_entity_poly.pdbx_seq_one_letter_code
_entity_poly.pdbx_strand_id
1 'polypeptide(L)'
;MKEAEDLVRSRKIRPISYQDLHKALTAEGEGNAYTMLDVRPEWEHAKAHSPSSLHVPLFVEHDGKDIGTLIAKGFALGYGGLWMGLRHTKVNEQFLNEVKKQAPKEQRLLVSCGDGLRSLLAAEVLYNAGYRNVAWLEGGFRFVEQKDLPDLVGDTKIKYASAGGLAGVLLDTVEKFKPS
;
A
#
# COMPACT_ATOMS: atom_id res chain seq x y z
N MET A 1 0.22 15.50 -6.57
CA MET A 1 -0.71 14.85 -7.55
C MET A 1 -0.36 15.19 -8.99
N LYS A 2 -0.36 16.46 -9.42
CA LYS A 2 0.04 16.82 -10.80
C LYS A 2 1.43 16.30 -11.18
N GLU A 3 2.39 16.39 -10.24
CA GLU A 3 3.75 15.89 -10.43
C GLU A 3 3.82 14.36 -10.59
N ALA A 4 3.23 13.59 -9.68
CA ALA A 4 3.06 12.14 -9.86
C ALA A 4 2.43 11.75 -11.21
N GLU A 5 1.36 12.43 -11.63
CA GLU A 5 0.72 12.17 -12.92
C GLU A 5 1.66 12.46 -14.09
N ASP A 6 2.43 13.55 -14.02
CA ASP A 6 3.44 13.90 -15.02
C ASP A 6 4.58 12.88 -15.06
N LEU A 7 4.99 12.32 -13.91
CA LEU A 7 6.00 11.25 -13.83
C LEU A 7 5.51 9.94 -14.47
N VAL A 8 4.23 9.60 -14.29
CA VAL A 8 3.62 8.44 -14.97
C VAL A 8 3.49 8.69 -16.47
N ARG A 9 2.99 9.87 -16.87
CA ARG A 9 2.84 10.26 -18.28
C ARG A 9 4.17 10.29 -19.02
N SER A 10 5.23 10.77 -18.36
CA SER A 10 6.60 10.79 -18.88
C SER A 10 7.33 9.45 -18.78
N ARG A 11 6.66 8.39 -18.29
CA ARG A 11 7.19 7.02 -18.08
C ARG A 11 8.41 6.95 -17.15
N LYS A 12 8.60 7.95 -16.30
CA LYS A 12 9.64 7.98 -15.26
C LYS A 12 9.28 7.07 -14.08
N ILE A 13 7.98 6.97 -13.79
CA ILE A 13 7.42 5.94 -12.91
C ILE A 13 6.62 5.00 -13.80
N ARG A 14 7.01 3.72 -13.85
CA ARG A 14 6.35 2.73 -14.70
C ARG A 14 5.11 2.16 -14.00
N PRO A 15 3.90 2.26 -14.58
CA PRO A 15 2.75 1.54 -14.06
C PRO A 15 2.89 0.04 -14.36
N ILE A 16 2.54 -0.80 -13.40
CA ILE A 16 2.43 -2.25 -13.53
C ILE A 16 1.02 -2.64 -13.12
N SER A 17 0.29 -3.35 -13.99
CA SER A 17 -1.04 -3.87 -13.67
C SER A 17 -0.94 -5.13 -12.81
N TYR A 18 -2.02 -5.47 -12.11
CA TYR A 18 -2.08 -6.71 -11.33
C TYR A 18 -1.85 -7.97 -12.19
N GLN A 19 -2.20 -7.96 -13.48
CA GLN A 19 -1.99 -9.10 -14.37
C GLN A 19 -0.51 -9.37 -14.66
N ASP A 20 0.33 -8.33 -14.64
CA ASP A 20 1.76 -8.43 -14.86
C ASP A 20 2.55 -8.46 -13.55
N LEU A 21 1.87 -8.43 -12.39
CA LEU A 21 2.51 -8.42 -11.07
C LEU A 21 3.46 -9.60 -10.88
N HIS A 22 2.99 -10.82 -11.14
CA HIS A 22 3.81 -12.03 -10.98
C HIS A 22 5.07 -11.99 -11.86
N LYS A 23 4.93 -11.55 -13.11
CA LYS A 23 6.05 -11.41 -14.06
C LYS A 23 7.02 -10.30 -13.64
N ALA A 24 6.52 -9.24 -13.02
CA ALA A 24 7.34 -8.13 -12.55
C ALA A 24 8.17 -8.51 -11.32
N LEU A 25 7.65 -9.39 -10.46
CA LEU A 25 8.32 -9.85 -9.25
C LEU A 25 9.24 -11.06 -9.50
N THR A 26 9.04 -11.79 -10.60
CA THR A 26 9.88 -12.94 -10.96
C THR A 26 10.96 -12.56 -11.96
N ALA A 27 12.07 -13.30 -11.97
CA ALA A 27 13.15 -13.12 -12.93
C ALA A 27 12.77 -13.53 -14.37
N GLU A 28 11.50 -13.92 -14.61
CA GLU A 28 10.93 -14.21 -15.92
C GLU A 28 11.00 -12.99 -16.86
N GLY A 29 11.12 -11.78 -16.32
CA GLY A 29 11.56 -10.59 -17.05
C GLY A 29 13.08 -10.38 -16.98
N GLU A 30 13.82 -10.93 -17.95
CA GLU A 30 15.19 -10.49 -18.34
C GLU A 30 16.16 -10.17 -17.18
N GLY A 31 16.16 -10.95 -16.09
CA GLY A 31 17.10 -10.77 -14.97
C GLY A 31 16.92 -9.48 -14.16
N ASN A 32 15.73 -8.86 -14.20
CA ASN A 32 15.46 -7.53 -13.65
C ASN A 32 14.17 -7.48 -12.79
N ALA A 33 13.99 -8.48 -11.92
CA ALA A 33 12.85 -8.55 -11.00
C ALA A 33 12.77 -7.31 -10.10
N TYR A 34 11.54 -6.82 -9.88
CA TYR A 34 11.29 -5.80 -8.87
C TYR A 34 11.20 -6.41 -7.49
N THR A 35 11.69 -5.67 -6.49
CA THR A 35 11.35 -5.91 -5.09
C THR A 35 10.13 -5.09 -4.75
N MET A 36 9.09 -5.73 -4.21
CA MET A 36 7.89 -5.04 -3.80
C MET A 36 8.15 -4.22 -2.53
N LEU A 37 7.65 -2.99 -2.50
CA LEU A 37 7.64 -2.11 -1.34
C LEU A 37 6.19 -1.78 -0.97
N ASP A 38 5.69 -2.42 0.08
CA ASP A 38 4.38 -2.12 0.65
C ASP A 38 4.48 -0.87 1.54
N VAL A 39 3.75 0.17 1.17
CA VAL A 39 3.71 1.44 1.91
C VAL A 39 2.46 1.64 2.75
N ARG A 40 1.65 0.58 2.89
CA ARG A 40 0.46 0.62 3.74
C ARG A 40 0.84 0.75 5.21
N PRO A 41 -0.03 1.37 6.01
CA PRO A 41 0.15 1.39 7.45
C PRO A 41 0.13 -0.02 8.06
N GLU A 42 0.75 -0.15 9.24
CA GLU A 42 0.94 -1.42 9.95
C GLU A 42 -0.36 -2.25 10.08
N TRP A 43 -1.48 -1.62 10.43
CA TRP A 43 -2.74 -2.34 10.65
C TRP A 43 -3.38 -2.89 9.35
N GLU A 44 -3.02 -2.37 8.17
CA GLU A 44 -3.45 -2.96 6.90
C GLU A 44 -2.50 -4.08 6.48
N HIS A 45 -1.20 -3.90 6.71
CA HIS A 45 -0.16 -4.89 6.42
C HIS A 45 -0.32 -6.15 7.30
N ALA A 46 -0.65 -5.97 8.58
CA ALA A 46 -0.85 -7.06 9.53
C ALA A 46 -2.01 -8.00 9.17
N LYS A 47 -3.05 -7.51 8.48
CA LYS A 47 -4.19 -8.33 8.04
C LYS A 47 -3.82 -9.28 6.90
N ALA A 48 -3.01 -8.80 5.97
CA ALA A 48 -2.46 -9.59 4.88
C ALA A 48 -1.29 -8.86 4.22
N HIS A 49 -0.25 -9.60 3.88
CA HIS A 49 0.92 -9.10 3.15
C HIS A 49 1.70 -10.25 2.51
N SER A 50 2.70 -9.91 1.70
CA SER A 50 3.67 -10.88 1.17
C SER A 50 4.97 -10.78 1.98
N PRO A 51 5.46 -11.88 2.59
CA PRO A 51 6.69 -11.88 3.37
C PRO A 51 7.94 -11.53 2.56
N SER A 52 7.90 -11.68 1.24
CA SER A 52 9.01 -11.29 0.35
C SER A 52 9.05 -9.79 0.06
N SER A 53 8.00 -9.05 0.44
CA SER A 53 7.93 -7.60 0.26
C SER A 53 8.63 -6.83 1.39
N LEU A 54 9.29 -5.73 1.03
CA LEU A 54 9.74 -4.74 2.00
C LEU A 54 8.52 -3.98 2.52
N HIS A 55 8.53 -3.62 3.80
CA HIS A 55 7.47 -2.83 4.41
C HIS A 55 8.04 -1.55 5.00
N VAL A 56 7.55 -0.40 4.51
CA VAL A 56 7.85 0.92 5.06
C VAL A 56 6.59 1.79 4.95
N PRO A 57 5.85 2.01 6.04
CA PRO A 57 4.59 2.74 5.98
C PRO A 57 4.83 4.21 5.61
N LEU A 58 4.13 4.69 4.57
CA LEU A 58 4.14 6.13 4.23
C LEU A 58 3.34 6.95 5.26
N PHE A 59 2.31 6.34 5.83
CA PHE A 59 1.47 6.93 6.87
C PHE A 59 1.50 6.08 8.13
N VAL A 60 1.70 6.74 9.27
CA VAL A 60 1.70 6.12 10.60
C VAL A 60 0.58 6.71 11.44
N GLU A 61 0.16 5.99 12.47
CA GLU A 61 -0.90 6.45 13.37
C GLU A 61 -0.46 7.73 14.10
N HIS A 62 -1.38 8.69 14.21
CA HIS A 62 -1.20 9.89 14.99
C HIS A 62 -1.94 9.76 16.32
N ASP A 63 -1.19 9.50 17.39
CA ASP A 63 -1.69 9.38 18.76
C ASP A 63 -2.00 10.74 19.40
N GLY A 64 -2.55 11.68 18.63
CA GLY A 64 -3.00 12.98 19.13
C GLY A 64 -4.03 12.75 20.24
N LYS A 65 -3.57 12.81 21.50
CA LYS A 65 -4.42 12.90 22.70
C LYS A 65 -4.93 14.33 22.90
N ASP A 66 -4.83 15.19 21.88
CA ASP A 66 -5.35 16.53 21.94
C ASP A 66 -6.88 16.52 21.87
N ILE A 67 -7.49 17.48 22.56
CA ILE A 67 -8.94 17.60 22.70
C ILE A 67 -9.63 17.74 21.33
N GLY A 68 -8.96 18.37 20.34
CA GLY A 68 -9.47 18.50 18.97
C GLY A 68 -9.60 17.15 18.27
N THR A 69 -8.58 16.30 18.37
CA THR A 69 -8.58 14.93 17.83
C THR A 69 -9.65 14.06 18.52
N LEU A 70 -9.89 14.22 19.82
CA LEU A 70 -10.96 13.50 20.52
C LEU A 70 -12.36 13.94 20.08
N ILE A 71 -12.59 15.24 19.85
CA ILE A 71 -13.86 15.78 19.33
C ILE A 71 -14.07 15.31 17.88
N ALA A 72 -13.05 15.40 17.03
CA ALA A 72 -13.10 14.92 15.65
C ALA A 72 -13.37 13.41 15.59
N LYS A 73 -12.74 12.60 16.46
CA LYS A 73 -13.03 11.17 16.61
C LYS A 73 -14.48 10.93 17.06
N GLY A 74 -15.00 11.73 17.98
CA GLY A 74 -16.40 11.65 18.44
C GLY A 74 -17.41 11.92 17.31
N PHE A 75 -17.20 12.98 16.53
CA PHE A 75 -18.02 13.29 15.35
C PHE A 75 -17.88 12.24 14.25
N ALA A 76 -16.66 11.79 13.97
CA ALA A 76 -16.41 10.72 13.02
C ALA A 76 -17.13 9.42 13.45
N LEU A 77 -17.06 9.01 14.72
CA LEU A 77 -17.78 7.82 15.21
C LEU A 77 -19.29 7.88 14.93
N GLY A 78 -19.92 9.05 15.12
CA GLY A 78 -21.37 9.24 14.91
C GLY A 78 -21.80 9.29 13.44
N TYR A 79 -20.96 9.82 12.53
CA TYR A 79 -21.28 10.01 11.11
C TYR A 79 -20.61 8.98 10.18
N GLY A 80 -20.46 7.73 10.63
CA GLY A 80 -19.99 6.63 9.79
C GLY A 80 -18.48 6.40 9.79
N GLY A 81 -17.72 7.11 10.61
CA GLY A 81 -16.29 6.85 10.85
C GLY A 81 -16.02 5.50 11.52
N LEU A 82 -16.95 4.98 12.35
CA LEU A 82 -16.90 3.58 12.81
C LEU A 82 -17.08 2.59 11.64
N TRP A 83 -17.94 2.94 10.69
CA TRP A 83 -18.17 2.15 9.48
C TRP A 83 -16.98 2.15 8.53
N MET A 84 -16.35 3.32 8.34
CA MET A 84 -15.22 3.53 7.43
C MET A 84 -13.86 3.19 8.05
N GLY A 85 -13.78 3.05 9.39
CA GLY A 85 -12.53 2.76 10.10
C GLY A 85 -11.50 3.87 10.02
N LEU A 86 -11.96 5.13 10.02
CA LEU A 86 -11.09 6.30 9.88
C LEU A 86 -10.12 6.37 11.07
N ARG A 87 -8.85 6.03 10.81
CA ARG A 87 -7.73 6.23 11.74
C ARG A 87 -7.09 7.58 11.44
N HIS A 88 -6.72 8.31 12.49
CA HIS A 88 -5.95 9.54 12.33
C HIS A 88 -4.51 9.16 11.98
N THR A 89 -4.05 9.61 10.82
CA THR A 89 -2.72 9.31 10.31
C THR A 89 -1.92 10.58 10.09
N LYS A 90 -0.60 10.46 10.20
CA LYS A 90 0.36 11.47 9.77
C LYS A 90 1.36 10.85 8.80
N VAL A 91 2.01 11.68 7.99
CA VAL A 91 3.12 11.23 7.14
C VAL A 91 4.26 10.72 8.03
N ASN A 92 4.86 9.59 7.64
CA ASN A 92 6.05 9.06 8.28
C ASN A 92 7.27 9.88 7.84
N GLU A 93 7.77 10.74 8.73
CA GLU A 93 8.98 11.55 8.48
C GLU A 93 10.25 10.69 8.29
N GLN A 94 10.23 9.44 8.78
CA GLN A 94 11.34 8.50 8.64
C GLN A 94 11.27 7.65 7.37
N PHE A 95 10.17 7.73 6.61
CA PHE A 95 9.90 6.90 5.44
C PHE A 95 11.12 6.74 4.52
N LEU A 96 11.68 7.86 4.08
CA LEU A 96 12.80 7.82 3.13
C LEU A 96 14.08 7.23 3.75
N ASN A 97 14.32 7.48 5.04
CA ASN A 97 15.48 6.93 5.75
C ASN A 97 15.35 5.43 5.97
N GLU A 98 14.14 4.95 6.25
CA GLU A 98 13.84 3.52 6.39
C GLU A 98 13.97 2.78 5.06
N VAL A 99 13.45 3.33 3.96
CA VAL A 99 13.64 2.73 2.63
C VAL A 99 15.13 2.64 2.27
N LYS A 100 15.92 3.70 2.49
CA LYS A 100 17.37 3.70 2.21
C LYS A 100 18.14 2.64 2.99
N LYS A 101 17.68 2.25 4.18
CA LYS A 101 18.31 1.20 4.99
C LYS A 101 18.05 -0.20 4.43
N GLN A 102 16.92 -0.39 3.75
CA GLN A 102 16.47 -1.69 3.26
C GLN A 102 16.76 -1.91 1.77
N ALA A 103 16.78 -0.83 0.98
CA ALA A 103 16.94 -0.88 -0.47
C ALA A 103 17.94 0.17 -0.98
N PRO A 104 19.03 -0.22 -1.69
CA PRO A 104 19.86 0.73 -2.42
C PRO A 104 19.09 1.40 -3.57
N LYS A 105 19.59 2.56 -4.04
CA LYS A 105 18.90 3.39 -5.05
C LYS A 105 18.79 2.74 -6.42
N GLU A 106 19.71 1.83 -6.70
CA GLU A 106 19.82 1.08 -7.95
C GLU A 106 18.82 -0.09 -7.99
N GLN A 107 18.33 -0.53 -6.83
CA GLN A 107 17.34 -1.60 -6.75
C GLN A 107 16.03 -1.19 -7.43
N ARG A 108 15.44 -2.13 -8.15
CA ARG A 108 14.15 -1.95 -8.80
C ARG A 108 13.06 -2.11 -7.76
N LEU A 109 12.30 -1.06 -7.50
CA LEU A 109 11.23 -1.06 -6.50
C LEU A 109 9.87 -1.00 -7.19
N LEU A 110 8.97 -1.93 -6.85
CA LEU A 110 7.56 -1.87 -7.20
C LEU A 110 6.78 -1.41 -5.96
N VAL A 111 6.36 -0.15 -5.94
CA VAL A 111 5.67 0.45 -4.80
C VAL A 111 4.19 0.11 -4.87
N SER A 112 3.66 -0.45 -3.78
CA SER A 112 2.28 -0.91 -3.68
C SER A 112 1.58 -0.38 -2.43
N CYS A 113 0.27 -0.20 -2.53
CA CYS A 113 -0.61 0.09 -1.40
C CYS A 113 -2.00 -0.51 -1.64
N GLY A 114 -3.01 -0.13 -0.86
CA GLY A 114 -4.36 -0.65 -1.03
C GLY A 114 -5.03 -0.36 -2.37
N ASP A 115 -5.02 0.90 -2.80
CA ASP A 115 -5.80 1.42 -3.93
C ASP A 115 -4.95 2.11 -5.01
N GLY A 116 -3.64 2.22 -4.78
CA GLY A 116 -2.67 2.80 -5.70
C GLY A 116 -2.30 4.26 -5.42
N LEU A 117 -3.13 5.06 -4.74
CA LEU A 117 -2.88 6.49 -4.59
C LEU A 117 -1.71 6.78 -3.64
N ARG A 118 -1.66 6.09 -2.51
CA ARG A 118 -0.59 6.26 -1.50
C ARG A 118 0.76 5.81 -2.03
N SER A 119 0.79 4.70 -2.77
CA SER A 119 2.00 4.17 -3.41
C SER A 119 2.51 5.06 -4.54
N LEU A 120 1.62 5.75 -5.25
CA LEU A 120 2.03 6.71 -6.27
C LEU A 120 2.73 7.92 -5.64
N LEU A 121 2.20 8.44 -4.53
CA LEU A 121 2.86 9.49 -3.75
C LEU A 121 4.22 9.04 -3.19
N ALA A 122 4.30 7.83 -2.62
CA ALA A 122 5.57 7.25 -2.18
C ALA A 122 6.58 7.12 -3.34
N ALA A 123 6.13 6.72 -4.53
CA ALA A 123 6.98 6.63 -5.71
C ALA A 123 7.53 8.01 -6.15
N GLU A 124 6.71 9.07 -6.05
CA GLU A 124 7.14 10.47 -6.27
C GLU A 124 8.23 10.87 -5.25
N VAL A 125 8.02 10.58 -3.96
CA VAL A 125 9.01 10.85 -2.90
C VAL A 125 10.33 10.12 -3.16
N LEU A 126 10.29 8.83 -3.54
CA LEU A 126 11.48 8.05 -3.88
C LEU A 126 12.17 8.61 -5.13
N TYR A 127 11.42 8.98 -6.15
CA TYR A 127 11.97 9.59 -7.36
C TYR A 127 12.72 10.89 -7.03
N ASN A 128 12.10 11.77 -6.23
CA ASN A 128 12.72 13.02 -5.80
C ASN A 128 13.94 12.81 -4.91
N ALA A 129 14.02 11.67 -4.20
CA ALA A 129 15.20 11.27 -3.43
C ALA A 129 16.34 10.63 -4.26
N GLY A 130 16.15 10.45 -5.56
CA GLY A 130 17.16 9.93 -6.48
C GLY A 130 16.98 8.47 -6.88
N TYR A 131 15.91 7.80 -6.47
CA TYR A 131 15.58 6.49 -7.03
C TYR A 131 15.14 6.67 -8.49
N ARG A 132 15.62 5.81 -9.37
CA ARG A 132 15.31 5.88 -10.81
C ARG A 132 14.62 4.64 -11.33
N ASN A 133 14.74 3.53 -10.62
CA ASN A 133 14.15 2.25 -10.96
C ASN A 133 12.86 2.00 -10.17
N VAL A 134 11.90 2.94 -10.26
CA VAL A 134 10.66 2.91 -9.50
C VAL A 134 9.48 2.58 -10.42
N ALA A 135 8.75 1.53 -10.07
CA ALA A 135 7.47 1.17 -10.64
C ALA A 135 6.37 1.31 -9.59
N TRP A 136 5.13 1.40 -10.06
CA TRP A 136 3.95 1.58 -9.24
C TRP A 136 2.89 0.54 -9.61
N LEU A 137 2.32 -0.13 -8.60
CA LEU A 137 1.22 -1.07 -8.80
C LEU A 137 -0.10 -0.30 -9.00
N GLU A 138 -0.57 -0.29 -10.25
CA GLU A 138 -1.79 0.42 -10.63
C GLU A 138 -3.01 -0.21 -9.94
N GLY A 139 -3.82 0.63 -9.29
CA GLY A 139 -4.97 0.19 -8.50
C GLY A 139 -4.63 -0.52 -7.18
N GLY A 140 -3.34 -0.65 -6.84
CA GLY A 140 -2.87 -1.29 -5.62
C GLY A 140 -3.30 -2.75 -5.49
N PHE A 141 -3.44 -3.21 -4.26
CA PHE A 141 -3.84 -4.59 -3.95
C PHE A 141 -5.32 -4.88 -4.20
N ARG A 142 -6.15 -3.88 -4.53
CA ARG A 142 -7.60 -4.04 -4.76
C ARG A 142 -7.95 -5.15 -5.76
N PHE A 143 -7.10 -5.37 -6.76
CA PHE A 143 -7.32 -6.35 -7.82
C PHE A 143 -6.41 -7.57 -7.74
N VAL A 144 -5.56 -7.64 -6.70
CA VAL A 144 -4.61 -8.73 -6.51
C VAL A 144 -5.29 -9.91 -5.83
N GLU A 145 -5.13 -11.10 -6.40
CA GLU A 145 -5.57 -12.37 -5.83
C GLU A 145 -4.36 -13.25 -5.47
N GLN A 146 -4.60 -14.35 -4.73
CA GLN A 146 -3.55 -15.30 -4.33
C GLN A 146 -2.74 -15.84 -5.52
N LYS A 147 -3.37 -16.01 -6.69
CA LYS A 147 -2.68 -16.50 -7.90
C LYS A 147 -1.65 -15.50 -8.44
N ASP A 148 -1.85 -14.21 -8.22
CA ASP A 148 -0.97 -13.14 -8.74
C ASP A 148 0.21 -12.90 -7.80
N LEU A 149 0.00 -13.18 -6.51
CA LEU A 149 1.02 -13.11 -5.45
C LEU A 149 0.92 -14.34 -4.53
N PRO A 150 1.56 -15.47 -4.90
CA PRO A 150 1.33 -16.76 -4.25
C PRO A 150 1.80 -16.87 -2.80
N ASP A 151 2.72 -16.02 -2.38
CA ASP A 151 3.30 -16.03 -1.02
C ASP A 151 2.53 -15.15 -0.02
N LEU A 152 1.34 -14.65 -0.40
CA LEU A 152 0.48 -13.89 0.51
C LEU A 152 0.17 -14.69 1.78
N VAL A 153 0.36 -14.05 2.93
CA VAL A 153 -0.01 -14.52 4.27
C VAL A 153 -1.01 -13.55 4.90
N GLY A 154 -1.80 -14.04 5.84
CA GLY A 154 -2.82 -13.25 6.54
C GLY A 154 -4.12 -14.00 6.74
N ASP A 155 -5.00 -13.44 7.57
CA ASP A 155 -6.34 -13.98 7.84
C ASP A 155 -7.42 -13.38 6.91
N THR A 156 -7.05 -12.36 6.15
CA THR A 156 -7.93 -11.57 5.27
C THR A 156 -7.41 -11.65 3.83
N LYS A 157 -8.29 -11.61 2.82
CA LYS A 157 -7.82 -11.45 1.44
C LYS A 157 -7.16 -10.08 1.24
N ILE A 158 -6.02 -10.02 0.57
CA ILE A 158 -5.22 -8.78 0.41
C ILE A 158 -6.03 -7.60 -0.13
N LYS A 159 -6.95 -7.85 -1.07
CA LYS A 159 -7.87 -6.85 -1.64
C LYS A 159 -8.82 -6.18 -0.64
N TYR A 160 -9.05 -6.81 0.52
CA TYR A 160 -9.87 -6.29 1.62
C TYR A 160 -9.04 -5.80 2.81
N ALA A 161 -7.74 -6.06 2.85
CA ALA A 161 -6.88 -5.68 3.97
C ALA A 161 -6.84 -4.16 4.21
N SER A 162 -7.09 -3.36 3.16
CA SER A 162 -7.18 -1.89 3.26
C SER A 162 -8.54 -1.38 3.70
N ALA A 163 -9.57 -2.24 3.77
CA ALA A 163 -10.89 -1.86 4.27
C ALA A 163 -10.84 -1.72 5.81
N GLY A 164 -11.30 -0.58 6.31
CA GLY A 164 -11.38 -0.26 7.73
C GLY A 164 -12.78 -0.45 8.31
N GLY A 165 -12.87 -0.44 9.64
CA GLY A 165 -14.13 -0.31 10.37
C GLY A 165 -15.07 -1.52 10.19
N LEU A 166 -16.36 -1.29 10.45
CA LEU A 166 -17.39 -2.33 10.25
C LEU A 166 -17.50 -2.79 8.79
N ALA A 167 -17.16 -1.93 7.82
CA ALA A 167 -17.13 -2.32 6.41
C ALA A 167 -16.10 -3.42 6.14
N GLY A 168 -14.90 -3.34 6.73
CA GLY A 168 -13.90 -4.40 6.64
C GLY A 168 -14.39 -5.72 7.23
N VAL A 169 -15.01 -5.67 8.42
CA VAL A 169 -15.58 -6.87 9.09
C VAL A 169 -16.68 -7.51 8.25
N LEU A 170 -17.58 -6.70 7.67
CA LEU A 170 -18.66 -7.19 6.83
C LEU A 170 -18.12 -7.86 5.57
N LEU A 171 -17.16 -7.23 4.87
CA LEU A 171 -16.58 -7.78 3.65
C LEU A 171 -15.88 -9.11 3.90
N ASP A 172 -15.10 -9.19 4.98
CA ASP A 172 -14.43 -10.44 5.39
C ASP A 172 -15.45 -11.54 5.75
N THR A 173 -16.50 -11.17 6.49
CA THR A 173 -17.58 -12.11 6.87
C THR A 173 -18.32 -12.63 5.64
N VAL A 174 -18.79 -11.75 4.77
CA VAL A 174 -19.54 -12.14 3.55
C VAL A 174 -18.71 -13.07 2.68
N GLU A 175 -17.40 -12.82 2.56
CA GLU A 175 -16.52 -13.67 1.76
C GLU A 175 -16.31 -15.05 2.40
N LYS A 176 -16.15 -15.12 3.73
CA LYS A 176 -16.04 -16.41 4.47
C LYS A 176 -17.27 -17.30 4.29
N PHE A 177 -18.45 -16.72 4.11
CA PHE A 177 -19.71 -17.45 3.95
C PHE A 177 -20.20 -17.53 2.50
N LYS A 178 -19.39 -17.11 1.52
CA LYS A 178 -19.77 -17.20 0.11
C LYS A 178 -19.72 -18.67 -0.35
N PRO A 179 -20.82 -19.23 -0.91
CA PRO A 179 -20.80 -20.58 -1.44
C PRO A 179 -19.83 -20.68 -2.61
N SER A 180 -19.06 -21.77 -2.62
CA SER A 180 -18.05 -22.14 -3.63
C SER A 180 -18.64 -22.39 -5.00
#